data_AF-A0A2N5NLG6-F1
#
_entry.id   AF-A0A2N5NLG6-F1
#
_cell.length_a   1.000
_cell.length_b   1.000
_cell.length_c   1.000
_cell.angle_alpha   90.00
_cell.angle_beta   90.00
_cell.angle_gamma   90.00
#
_symmetry.space_group_name_H-M   'P 1'
#
loop_
_entity.id
_entity.type
_entity.pdbx_description
1 polymer ?
#
loop_
_entity_poly.entity_id
_entity_poly.type
_entity_poly.pdbx_seq_one_letter_code
_entity_poly.pdbx_strand_id
1 'polypeptide(L)'
;MVHSEQVETYCEKAKRGESADVVIYSVIEQGGVVRYELHTDGDDMDAIVSTVRWTDNKPCMIYYHKFKVHSWKYTEKGYFFIEEYHPPGFDGPPGEKGFRVKPLDRQLRELNQKYVLPIGYRLNNMLIINWKEEDYSNLNFYDLYELKYPSIYGKEIPYAMKEGAEYQIPKEEFESVLQTLFPITSEQIQKNAVYNPDTQSYRYRPRGLHDCEFPYEPYPEVISYEELGDGKLKLVVEAVWEIEMLDQAFRSELVVEPLEGGKIHYVSNTILSPEEDEPRWYVPRLTDEQWREAYE
;
A
#
# COMPACT_ATOMS: atom_id res chain seq x y z
N MET A 1 8.60 5.61 15.34
CA MET A 1 9.99 6.07 15.54
C MET A 1 10.43 5.80 16.98
N VAL A 2 11.74 5.69 17.23
CA VAL A 2 12.32 5.75 18.59
C VAL A 2 12.96 7.13 18.75
N HIS A 3 12.88 7.73 19.94
CA HIS A 3 13.32 9.12 20.18
C HIS A 3 12.57 10.18 19.35
N SER A 4 11.23 10.04 19.27
CA SER A 4 10.40 10.95 18.47
C SER A 4 10.51 12.41 18.93
N GLU A 5 10.77 12.64 20.22
CA GLU A 5 10.87 13.95 20.84
C GLU A 5 11.88 14.89 20.14
N GLN A 6 12.92 14.34 19.52
CA GLN A 6 13.92 15.12 18.80
C GLN A 6 13.33 15.70 17.50
N VAL A 7 12.61 14.89 16.73
CA VAL A 7 11.95 15.33 15.50
C VAL A 7 10.76 16.25 15.83
N GLU A 8 10.02 15.95 16.90
CA GLU A 8 8.94 16.82 17.38
C GLU A 8 9.49 18.21 17.74
N THR A 9 10.58 18.27 18.50
CA THR A 9 11.23 19.54 18.87
C THR A 9 11.73 20.29 17.63
N TYR A 10 12.32 19.58 16.67
CA TYR A 10 12.76 20.16 15.39
C TYR A 10 11.58 20.79 14.64
N CYS A 11 10.49 20.05 14.44
CA CYS A 11 9.30 20.56 13.73
C CYS A 11 8.69 21.77 14.47
N GLU A 12 8.62 21.76 15.80
CA GLU A 12 8.09 22.88 16.56
C GLU A 12 9.00 24.12 16.52
N LYS A 13 10.32 23.95 16.45
CA LYS A 13 11.26 25.07 16.21
C LYS A 13 11.12 25.63 14.81
N ALA A 14 11.07 24.75 13.80
CA ALA A 14 10.86 25.14 12.40
C ALA A 14 9.57 25.95 12.23
N LYS A 15 8.47 25.53 12.86
CA LYS A 15 7.19 26.29 12.87
C LYS A 15 7.30 27.68 13.49
N ARG A 16 8.21 27.89 14.44
CA ARG A 16 8.46 29.18 15.10
C ARG A 16 9.48 30.06 14.39
N GLY A 17 10.02 29.60 13.25
CA GLY A 17 11.11 30.30 12.56
C GLY A 17 12.43 30.26 13.33
N GLU A 18 12.64 29.22 14.14
CA GLU A 18 13.88 29.03 14.89
C GLU A 18 14.80 28.04 14.17
N SER A 19 16.10 28.32 14.17
CA SER A 19 17.08 27.39 13.64
C SER A 19 17.14 26.09 14.45
N ALA A 20 17.18 24.97 13.73
CA ALA A 20 17.24 23.64 14.31
C ALA A 20 17.90 22.63 13.36
N ASP A 21 18.41 21.56 13.93
CA ASP A 21 18.97 20.43 13.22
C ASP A 21 18.33 19.14 13.73
N VAL A 22 18.14 18.17 12.85
CA VAL A 22 17.73 16.82 13.23
C VAL A 22 18.33 15.77 12.31
N VAL A 23 18.56 14.59 12.86
CA VAL A 23 18.98 13.42 12.11
C VAL A 23 17.95 12.31 12.27
N ILE A 24 17.45 11.79 11.15
CA ILE A 24 16.51 10.67 11.11
C ILE A 24 17.19 9.49 10.42
N TYR A 25 17.13 8.32 11.06
CA TYR A 25 17.59 7.07 10.49
C TYR A 25 16.41 6.19 10.11
N SER A 26 16.37 5.73 8.86
CA SER A 26 15.42 4.73 8.38
C SER A 26 16.15 3.44 8.04
N VAL A 27 15.60 2.31 8.49
CA VAL A 27 16.10 0.98 8.11
C VAL A 27 15.29 0.52 6.91
N ILE A 28 15.98 0.23 5.81
CA ILE A 28 15.36 -0.26 4.58
C ILE A 28 15.48 -1.78 4.48
N GLU A 29 14.72 -2.36 3.56
CA GLU A 29 14.82 -3.79 3.25
C GLU A 29 16.27 -4.23 3.00
N GLN A 30 16.57 -5.49 3.32
CA GLN A 30 17.92 -6.07 3.28
C GLN A 30 18.92 -5.48 4.29
N GLY A 31 18.45 -4.68 5.25
CA GLY A 31 19.26 -4.20 6.38
C GLY A 31 20.11 -2.96 6.06
N GLY A 32 19.84 -2.24 4.97
CA GLY A 32 20.44 -0.95 4.70
C GLY A 32 19.93 0.14 5.64
N VAL A 33 20.66 1.26 5.73
CA VAL A 33 20.28 2.42 6.53
C VAL A 33 20.31 3.68 5.67
N VAL A 34 19.23 4.43 5.70
CA VAL A 34 19.15 5.77 5.11
C VAL A 34 19.22 6.78 6.25
N ARG A 35 20.19 7.70 6.17
CA ARG A 35 20.32 8.84 7.07
C ARG A 35 19.84 10.10 6.35
N TYR A 36 18.86 10.76 6.96
CA TYR A 36 18.40 12.10 6.63
C TYR A 36 18.95 13.07 7.67
N GLU A 37 19.74 14.04 7.25
CA GLU A 37 20.06 15.21 8.06
C GLU A 37 19.24 16.37 7.55
N LEU A 38 18.50 17.04 8.43
CA LEU A 38 17.75 18.23 8.09
C LEU A 38 18.23 19.39 8.93
N HIS A 39 18.40 20.52 8.26
CA HIS A 39 18.71 21.80 8.87
C HIS A 39 17.64 22.81 8.46
N THR A 40 17.17 23.61 9.40
CA THR A 40 16.39 24.81 9.11
C THR A 40 17.05 26.01 9.80
N ASP A 41 17.02 27.16 9.15
CA ASP A 41 17.42 28.43 9.74
C ASP A 41 16.22 29.27 10.23
N GLY A 42 15.00 28.77 9.99
CA GLY A 42 13.73 29.42 10.32
C GLY A 42 12.96 29.89 9.08
N ASP A 43 13.66 30.14 7.97
CA ASP A 43 13.05 30.56 6.70
C ASP A 43 13.10 29.43 5.67
N ASP A 44 14.25 28.76 5.57
CA ASP A 44 14.53 27.69 4.64
C ASP A 44 14.81 26.37 5.37
N MET A 45 14.73 25.25 4.62
CA MET A 45 15.12 23.93 5.10
C MET A 45 15.96 23.21 4.05
N ASP A 46 17.10 22.67 4.47
CA ASP A 46 17.99 21.83 3.66
C ASP A 46 17.94 20.39 4.16
N ALA A 47 18.05 19.44 3.22
CA ALA A 47 18.16 18.02 3.53
C ALA A 47 19.42 17.42 2.90
N ILE A 48 20.11 16.56 3.65
CA ILE A 48 21.17 15.68 3.17
C ILE A 48 20.71 14.25 3.39
N VAL A 49 20.67 13.47 2.32
CA VAL A 49 20.30 12.06 2.33
C VAL A 49 21.50 11.22 1.98
N SER A 50 21.78 10.23 2.81
CA SER A 50 22.86 9.27 2.58
C SER A 50 22.38 7.85 2.84
N THR A 51 22.72 6.92 1.96
CA THR A 51 22.35 5.51 2.12
C THR A 51 23.59 4.67 2.31
N VAL A 52 23.60 3.87 3.37
CA VAL A 52 24.64 2.91 3.70
C VAL A 52 24.09 1.50 3.55
N ARG A 53 24.82 0.63 2.85
CA ARG A 53 24.57 -0.80 2.78
C ARG A 53 25.83 -1.59 3.12
N TRP A 54 25.66 -2.85 3.48
CA TRP A 54 26.79 -3.74 3.77
C TRP A 54 27.20 -4.48 2.51
N THR A 55 28.47 -4.36 2.11
CA THR A 55 29.11 -5.16 1.06
C THR A 55 30.30 -5.87 1.69
N ASP A 56 30.39 -7.20 1.56
CA ASP A 56 31.41 -8.02 2.23
C ASP A 56 31.54 -7.74 3.75
N ASN A 57 30.39 -7.62 4.43
CA ASN A 57 30.27 -7.26 5.85
C ASN A 57 30.87 -5.89 6.24
N LYS A 58 31.11 -5.00 5.27
CA LYS A 58 31.58 -3.63 5.51
C LYS A 58 30.53 -2.60 5.12
N PRO A 59 30.31 -1.55 5.93
CA PRO A 59 29.41 -0.47 5.55
C PRO A 59 30.01 0.33 4.39
N CYS A 60 29.23 0.47 3.32
CA CYS A 60 29.56 1.23 2.12
C CYS A 60 28.45 2.26 1.90
N MET A 61 28.83 3.54 1.77
CA MET A 61 27.91 4.57 1.32
C MET A 61 27.68 4.39 -0.18
N ILE A 62 26.43 4.15 -0.56
CA ILE A 62 26.03 3.88 -1.95
C ILE A 62 25.26 5.03 -2.58
N TYR A 63 24.83 6.00 -1.77
CA TYR A 63 24.05 7.15 -2.21
C TYR A 63 24.34 8.34 -1.30
N TYR A 64 24.43 9.53 -1.91
CA TYR A 64 24.56 10.81 -1.24
C TYR A 64 23.86 11.85 -2.11
N HIS A 65 22.97 12.63 -1.51
CA HIS A 65 22.22 13.69 -2.20
C HIS A 65 21.94 14.84 -1.24
N LYS A 66 22.02 16.07 -1.74
CA LYS A 66 21.69 17.28 -0.98
C LYS A 66 20.69 18.09 -1.79
N PHE A 67 19.60 18.49 -1.15
CA PHE A 67 18.57 19.30 -1.77
C PHE A 67 17.98 20.31 -0.77
N LYS A 68 17.41 21.37 -1.32
CA LYS A 68 16.59 22.31 -0.57
C LYS A 68 15.16 21.75 -0.50
N VAL A 69 14.60 21.68 0.69
CA VAL A 69 13.22 21.23 0.90
C VAL A 69 12.28 22.30 0.32
N HIS A 70 11.48 21.89 -0.65
CA HIS A 70 10.53 22.75 -1.35
C HIS A 70 9.30 23.05 -0.49
N SER A 71 8.73 22.01 0.11
CA SER A 71 7.64 22.11 1.05
C SER A 71 7.78 21.07 2.16
N TRP A 72 7.17 21.34 3.31
CA TRP A 72 7.15 20.42 4.43
C TRP A 72 5.88 20.58 5.25
N LYS A 73 5.50 19.53 5.98
CA LYS A 73 4.30 19.50 6.82
C LYS A 73 4.54 18.64 8.04
N TYR A 74 4.15 19.10 9.22
CA TYR A 74 4.07 18.26 10.42
C TYR A 74 2.62 18.18 10.92
N THR A 75 2.01 17.00 10.80
CA THR A 75 0.59 16.78 11.08
C THR A 75 0.32 16.54 12.57
N GLU A 76 -0.92 16.78 13.01
CA GLU A 76 -1.33 16.52 14.39
C GLU A 76 -1.20 15.04 14.78
N LYS A 77 -1.52 14.13 13.84
CA LYS A 77 -1.36 12.69 14.01
C LYS A 77 0.12 12.28 14.16
N GLY A 78 1.06 13.15 13.79
CA GLY A 78 2.49 12.98 14.01
C GLY A 78 3.23 12.43 12.80
N TYR A 79 2.84 12.87 11.60
CA TYR A 79 3.61 12.66 10.37
C TYR A 79 4.40 13.90 10.02
N PHE A 80 5.70 13.73 9.77
CA PHE A 80 6.55 14.77 9.20
C PHE A 80 6.81 14.43 7.73
N PHE A 81 6.36 15.30 6.84
CA PHE A 81 6.57 15.19 5.40
C PHE A 81 7.53 16.28 4.91
N ILE A 82 8.37 15.94 3.94
CA ILE A 82 9.21 16.87 3.18
C ILE A 82 9.09 16.56 1.69
N GLU A 83 9.31 17.57 0.85
CA GLU A 83 9.29 17.46 -0.60
C GLU A 83 10.59 18.02 -1.19
N GLU A 84 11.27 17.23 -2.03
CA GLU A 84 12.22 17.74 -3.01
C GLU A 84 11.47 18.16 -4.28
N TYR A 85 11.63 19.41 -4.72
CA TYR A 85 10.97 19.86 -5.95
C TYR A 85 11.47 19.11 -7.17
N HIS A 86 10.53 18.54 -7.93
CA HIS A 86 10.79 18.00 -9.26
C HIS A 86 10.02 18.79 -10.33
N PRO A 87 10.68 19.20 -11.43
CA PRO A 87 10.01 19.93 -12.50
C PRO A 87 8.99 19.03 -13.23
N PRO A 88 7.97 19.62 -13.90
CA PRO A 88 7.04 18.87 -14.72
C PRO A 88 7.75 17.99 -15.76
N GLY A 89 7.35 16.72 -15.84
CA GLY A 89 7.97 15.73 -16.74
C GLY A 89 9.24 15.06 -16.20
N PHE A 90 9.57 15.26 -14.92
CA PHE A 90 10.62 14.48 -14.25
C PHE A 90 10.21 13.00 -14.16
N ASP A 91 11.04 12.13 -14.74
CA ASP A 91 10.80 10.68 -14.87
C ASP A 91 11.60 9.86 -13.83
N GLY A 92 11.76 10.43 -12.63
CA GLY A 92 12.46 9.79 -11.52
C GLY A 92 11.54 9.48 -10.33
N PRO A 93 12.10 8.92 -9.25
CA PRO A 93 11.34 8.70 -8.03
C PRO A 93 10.75 10.01 -7.47
N PRO A 94 9.59 9.96 -6.80
CA PRO A 94 8.96 11.10 -6.17
C PRO A 94 9.88 11.77 -5.13
N GLY A 95 9.77 13.10 -5.06
CA GLY A 95 10.57 13.94 -4.16
C GLY A 95 10.04 13.94 -2.73
N GLU A 96 8.81 13.46 -2.52
CA GLU A 96 8.12 13.43 -1.25
C GLU A 96 8.65 12.30 -0.37
N LYS A 97 8.75 12.56 0.94
CA LYS A 97 9.15 11.58 1.96
C LYS A 97 8.28 11.76 3.19
N GLY A 98 7.80 10.66 3.76
CA GLY A 98 7.04 10.65 5.01
C GLY A 98 7.83 10.04 6.17
N PHE A 99 7.69 10.62 7.35
CA PHE A 99 8.23 10.09 8.60
C PHE A 99 7.12 9.98 9.65
N ARG A 100 6.80 8.75 10.06
CA ARG A 100 5.92 8.48 11.23
C ARG A 100 6.66 8.83 12.53
N VAL A 101 6.61 10.10 12.92
CA VAL A 101 7.27 10.65 14.11
C VAL A 101 6.62 10.09 15.38
N LYS A 102 5.33 10.35 15.58
CA LYS A 102 4.61 9.79 16.73
C LYS A 102 4.39 8.29 16.47
N PRO A 103 4.97 7.38 17.28
CA PRO A 103 4.79 5.96 17.03
C PRO A 103 3.33 5.55 17.24
N LEU A 104 2.84 4.66 16.38
CA LEU A 104 1.61 3.93 16.64
C LEU A 104 1.81 2.92 17.78
N ASP A 105 0.71 2.63 18.48
CA ASP A 105 0.66 1.58 19.48
C ASP A 105 1.21 0.27 18.90
N ARG A 106 1.94 -0.47 19.73
CA ARG A 106 2.61 -1.70 19.31
C ARG A 106 1.61 -2.73 18.78
N GLN A 107 0.46 -2.89 19.44
CA GLN A 107 -0.54 -3.86 19.04
C GLN A 107 -1.15 -3.50 17.70
N LEU A 108 -1.43 -2.22 17.45
CA LEU A 108 -1.92 -1.75 16.15
C LEU A 108 -0.92 -2.03 15.03
N ARG A 109 0.39 -1.83 15.28
CA ARG A 109 1.45 -2.16 14.31
C ARG A 109 1.52 -3.66 14.04
N GLU A 110 1.40 -4.50 15.07
CA GLU A 110 1.38 -5.95 14.92
C GLU A 110 0.16 -6.43 14.12
N LEU A 111 -1.03 -5.86 14.38
CA LEU A 111 -2.25 -6.15 13.61
C LEU A 111 -2.11 -5.70 12.15
N ASN A 112 -1.57 -4.51 11.91
CA ASN A 112 -1.31 -4.01 10.54
C ASN A 112 -0.37 -4.94 9.77
N GLN A 113 0.76 -5.32 10.38
CA GLN A 113 1.74 -6.25 9.79
C GLN A 113 1.15 -7.62 9.48
N LYS A 114 0.30 -8.13 10.37
CA LYS A 114 -0.24 -9.48 10.24
C LYS A 114 -1.42 -9.54 9.26
N TYR A 115 -2.28 -8.53 9.24
CA TYR A 115 -3.60 -8.64 8.61
C TYR A 115 -3.88 -7.63 7.50
N VAL A 116 -3.15 -6.52 7.38
CA VAL A 116 -3.49 -5.48 6.40
C VAL A 116 -2.37 -5.29 5.37
N LEU A 117 -1.12 -5.18 5.83
CA LEU A 117 0.05 -5.08 4.95
C LEU A 117 0.18 -6.21 3.92
N PRO A 118 -0.20 -7.47 4.20
CA PRO A 118 -0.15 -8.54 3.19
C PRO A 118 -1.13 -8.38 2.01
N ILE A 119 -2.06 -7.42 2.07
CA ILE A 119 -2.93 -7.03 0.95
C ILE A 119 -2.57 -5.63 0.47
N GLY A 120 -2.48 -4.66 1.38
CA GLY A 120 -2.12 -3.28 1.05
C GLY A 120 -3.05 -2.62 0.02
N TYR A 121 -2.57 -1.53 -0.58
CA TYR A 121 -3.31 -0.75 -1.58
C TYR A 121 -2.83 -0.94 -3.02
N ARG A 122 -1.82 -1.80 -3.22
CA ARG A 122 -1.20 -1.99 -4.52
C ARG A 122 -2.06 -2.87 -5.43
N LEU A 123 -2.43 -2.37 -6.61
CA LEU A 123 -3.04 -3.14 -7.69
C LEU A 123 -4.31 -3.90 -7.31
N ASN A 124 -5.04 -3.48 -6.26
CA ASN A 124 -6.24 -4.15 -5.80
C ASN A 124 -7.20 -3.18 -5.10
N ASN A 125 -8.48 -3.54 -5.06
CA ASN A 125 -9.52 -2.68 -4.50
C ASN A 125 -10.04 -3.10 -3.11
N MET A 126 -9.39 -4.04 -2.42
CA MET A 126 -9.93 -4.68 -1.22
C MET A 126 -10.24 -3.69 -0.09
N LEU A 127 -9.36 -2.71 0.13
CA LEU A 127 -9.47 -1.70 1.19
C LEU A 127 -10.21 -0.42 0.75
N ILE A 128 -10.53 -0.29 -0.54
CA ILE A 128 -11.06 0.95 -1.14
C ILE A 128 -12.46 0.80 -1.74
N ILE A 129 -13.11 -0.35 -1.54
CA ILE A 129 -14.50 -0.56 -1.95
C ILE A 129 -15.33 -1.26 -0.87
N ASN A 130 -16.64 -1.04 -0.87
CA ASN A 130 -17.57 -1.76 -0.01
C ASN A 130 -17.80 -3.17 -0.52
N TRP A 131 -17.60 -4.17 0.34
CA TRP A 131 -17.89 -5.58 0.05
C TRP A 131 -18.07 -6.36 1.37
N LYS A 132 -18.71 -7.53 1.27
CA LYS A 132 -18.96 -8.43 2.41
C LYS A 132 -19.14 -9.88 1.94
N GLU A 133 -19.15 -10.83 2.86
CA GLU A 133 -19.25 -12.27 2.54
C GLU A 133 -20.45 -12.64 1.65
N GLU A 134 -21.58 -11.94 1.80
CA GLU A 134 -22.76 -12.19 0.97
C GLU A 134 -22.68 -11.56 -0.43
N ASP A 135 -21.78 -10.59 -0.62
CA ASP A 135 -21.66 -9.81 -1.86
C ASP A 135 -20.22 -9.36 -2.14
N TYR A 136 -19.57 -10.12 -3.03
CA TYR A 136 -18.23 -9.85 -3.54
C TYR A 136 -18.23 -9.15 -4.90
N SER A 137 -19.38 -8.72 -5.42
CA SER A 137 -19.52 -8.24 -6.81
C SER A 137 -18.66 -7.03 -7.15
N ASN A 138 -18.27 -6.26 -6.12
CA ASN A 138 -17.42 -5.09 -6.25
C ASN A 138 -15.91 -5.43 -6.22
N LEU A 139 -15.51 -6.61 -5.77
CA LEU A 139 -14.10 -6.98 -5.69
C LEU A 139 -13.55 -7.41 -7.04
N ASN A 140 -12.32 -6.99 -7.33
CA ASN A 140 -11.59 -7.52 -8.47
C ASN A 140 -10.81 -8.79 -8.06
N PHE A 141 -11.37 -9.97 -8.35
CA PHE A 141 -10.72 -11.23 -8.01
C PHE A 141 -9.41 -11.49 -8.76
N TYR A 142 -9.22 -10.92 -9.95
CA TYR A 142 -7.98 -11.10 -10.70
C TYR A 142 -6.82 -10.33 -10.08
N ASP A 143 -7.08 -9.12 -9.54
CA ASP A 143 -6.11 -8.36 -8.75
C ASP A 143 -5.65 -9.12 -7.50
N LEU A 144 -6.60 -9.72 -6.78
CA LEU A 144 -6.30 -10.51 -5.58
C LEU A 144 -5.59 -11.82 -5.90
N TYR A 145 -5.94 -12.44 -7.03
CA TYR A 145 -5.24 -13.60 -7.55
C TYR A 145 -3.78 -13.27 -7.86
N GLU A 146 -3.51 -12.22 -8.64
CA GLU A 146 -2.15 -11.76 -8.96
C GLU A 146 -1.36 -11.44 -7.69
N LEU A 147 -1.96 -10.72 -6.75
CA LEU A 147 -1.33 -10.33 -5.50
C LEU A 147 -0.90 -11.53 -4.64
N LYS A 148 -1.74 -12.56 -4.55
CA LYS A 148 -1.48 -13.72 -3.68
C LYS A 148 -0.74 -14.86 -4.34
N TYR A 149 -0.77 -14.96 -5.67
CA TYR A 149 -0.16 -16.07 -6.40
C TYR A 149 1.28 -16.38 -5.97
N PRO A 150 2.20 -15.40 -5.86
CA PRO A 150 3.59 -15.69 -5.51
C PRO A 150 3.74 -16.24 -4.09
N SER A 151 2.91 -15.76 -3.14
CA SER A 151 2.95 -16.22 -1.76
C SER A 151 2.43 -17.64 -1.57
N ILE A 152 1.51 -18.09 -2.43
CA ILE A 152 0.89 -19.42 -2.35
C ILE A 152 1.71 -20.45 -3.11
N TYR A 153 2.22 -20.10 -4.30
CA TYR A 153 2.91 -21.04 -5.18
C TYR A 153 4.44 -20.92 -5.15
N GLY A 154 4.99 -19.90 -4.48
CA GLY A 154 6.44 -19.68 -4.37
C GLY A 154 7.12 -19.33 -5.70
N LYS A 155 6.36 -18.85 -6.68
CA LYS A 155 6.82 -18.50 -8.03
C LYS A 155 6.00 -17.36 -8.61
N GLU A 156 6.57 -16.65 -9.57
CA GLU A 156 5.86 -15.64 -10.35
C GLU A 156 4.67 -16.23 -11.10
N ILE A 157 3.67 -15.39 -11.37
CA ILE A 157 2.50 -15.75 -12.17
C ILE A 157 2.93 -16.22 -13.57
N PRO A 158 2.46 -17.38 -14.06
CA PRO A 158 2.95 -17.98 -15.32
C PRO A 158 2.36 -17.32 -16.57
N TYR A 159 1.51 -16.31 -16.42
CA TYR A 159 0.83 -15.61 -17.51
C TYR A 159 1.60 -14.34 -17.85
N ALA A 160 2.20 -14.30 -19.04
CA ALA A 160 3.04 -13.19 -19.45
C ALA A 160 2.22 -11.90 -19.60
N MET A 161 2.73 -10.79 -19.04
CA MET A 161 2.20 -9.46 -19.29
C MET A 161 2.53 -9.05 -20.73
N LYS A 162 1.54 -9.18 -21.62
CA LYS A 162 1.64 -8.81 -23.03
C LYS A 162 0.36 -8.09 -23.46
N GLU A 163 0.52 -7.00 -24.21
CA GLU A 163 -0.61 -6.21 -24.72
C GLU A 163 -1.60 -7.10 -25.49
N GLY A 164 -2.90 -6.93 -25.19
CA GLY A 164 -3.97 -7.72 -25.79
C GLY A 164 -3.93 -9.23 -25.46
N ALA A 165 -3.14 -9.68 -24.49
CA ALA A 165 -3.11 -11.09 -24.13
C ALA A 165 -4.34 -11.50 -23.31
N GLU A 166 -4.83 -12.70 -23.62
CA GLU A 166 -5.91 -13.35 -22.90
C GLU A 166 -5.53 -14.82 -22.65
N TYR A 167 -5.77 -15.26 -21.42
CA TYR A 167 -5.44 -16.59 -20.93
C TYR A 167 -6.66 -17.26 -20.29
N GLN A 168 -6.54 -18.56 -20.05
CA GLN A 168 -7.50 -19.35 -19.30
C GLN A 168 -6.80 -19.93 -18.07
N ILE A 169 -7.23 -19.51 -16.88
CA ILE A 169 -6.71 -20.02 -15.61
C ILE A 169 -7.52 -21.25 -15.22
N PRO A 170 -6.90 -22.41 -14.93
CA PRO A 170 -7.63 -23.58 -14.43
C PRO A 170 -8.47 -23.22 -13.19
N LYS A 171 -9.68 -23.78 -13.12
CA LYS A 171 -10.62 -23.50 -12.02
C LYS A 171 -9.98 -23.69 -10.65
N GLU A 172 -9.37 -24.85 -10.44
CA GLU A 172 -8.76 -25.22 -9.15
C GLU A 172 -7.62 -24.27 -8.77
N GLU A 173 -6.85 -23.80 -9.74
CA GLU A 173 -5.74 -22.86 -9.52
C GLU A 173 -6.25 -21.48 -9.09
N PHE A 174 -7.28 -20.97 -9.78
CA PHE A 174 -7.86 -19.66 -9.48
C PHE A 174 -8.64 -19.67 -8.16
N GLU A 175 -9.55 -20.63 -7.99
CA GLU A 175 -10.42 -20.69 -6.81
C GLU A 175 -9.64 -20.95 -5.52
N SER A 176 -8.61 -21.81 -5.56
CA SER A 176 -7.81 -22.12 -4.37
C SER A 176 -7.11 -20.88 -3.81
N VAL A 177 -6.68 -19.95 -4.66
CA VAL A 177 -6.08 -18.69 -4.21
C VAL A 177 -7.10 -17.85 -3.45
N LEU A 178 -8.28 -17.64 -4.03
CA LEU A 178 -9.33 -16.82 -3.40
C LEU A 178 -9.86 -17.45 -2.12
N GLN A 179 -9.95 -18.78 -2.07
CA GLN A 179 -10.37 -19.53 -0.88
C GLN A 179 -9.34 -19.49 0.27
N THR A 180 -8.10 -19.07 0.01
CA THR A 180 -7.15 -18.78 1.11
C THR A 180 -7.37 -17.40 1.74
N LEU A 181 -8.07 -16.51 1.02
CA LEU A 181 -8.34 -15.14 1.45
C LEU A 181 -9.71 -15.01 2.10
N PHE A 182 -10.71 -15.70 1.55
CA PHE A 182 -12.10 -15.50 1.90
C PHE A 182 -12.76 -16.84 2.24
N PRO A 183 -13.78 -16.83 3.12
CA PRO A 183 -14.67 -17.97 3.33
C PRO A 183 -15.67 -18.05 2.17
N ILE A 184 -15.18 -18.15 0.94
CA ILE A 184 -15.96 -18.06 -0.31
C ILE A 184 -16.18 -19.43 -0.96
N THR A 185 -17.36 -19.66 -1.52
CA THR A 185 -17.66 -20.90 -2.26
C THR A 185 -17.26 -20.82 -3.74
N SER A 186 -17.10 -21.98 -4.37
CA SER A 186 -16.86 -22.08 -5.82
C SER A 186 -17.97 -21.39 -6.63
N GLU A 187 -19.23 -21.53 -6.22
CA GLU A 187 -20.37 -20.87 -6.89
C GLU A 187 -20.30 -19.34 -6.78
N GLN A 188 -19.89 -18.81 -5.62
CA GLN A 188 -19.70 -17.38 -5.44
C GLN A 188 -18.54 -16.87 -6.32
N ILE A 189 -17.45 -17.62 -6.46
CA ILE A 189 -16.33 -17.24 -7.34
C ILE A 189 -16.79 -17.24 -8.80
N GLN A 190 -17.46 -18.30 -9.26
CA GLN A 190 -17.98 -18.40 -10.62
C GLN A 190 -18.98 -17.29 -10.98
N LYS A 191 -19.75 -16.81 -10.00
CA LYS A 191 -20.71 -15.72 -10.21
C LYS A 191 -20.04 -14.35 -10.40
N ASN A 192 -18.89 -14.11 -9.76
CA ASN A 192 -18.23 -12.80 -9.73
C ASN A 192 -16.97 -12.73 -10.61
N ALA A 193 -16.65 -13.80 -11.35
CA ALA A 193 -15.54 -13.85 -12.30
C ALA A 193 -16.01 -14.45 -13.63
N VAL A 194 -15.20 -14.30 -14.69
CA VAL A 194 -15.56 -14.78 -16.03
C VAL A 194 -15.24 -16.27 -16.15
N TYR A 195 -16.17 -17.11 -15.69
CA TYR A 195 -16.04 -18.56 -15.69
C TYR A 195 -16.55 -19.21 -16.98
N ASN A 196 -15.77 -20.14 -17.53
CA ASN A 196 -16.16 -21.01 -18.65
C ASN A 196 -16.38 -22.44 -18.14
N PRO A 197 -17.63 -22.95 -18.14
CA PRO A 197 -17.94 -24.30 -17.67
C PRO A 197 -17.42 -25.41 -18.59
N ASP A 198 -17.26 -25.15 -19.90
CA ASP A 198 -16.83 -26.17 -20.87
C ASP A 198 -15.36 -26.55 -20.68
N THR A 199 -14.53 -25.55 -20.36
CA THR A 199 -13.08 -25.71 -20.14
C THR A 199 -12.71 -25.73 -18.66
N GLN A 200 -13.68 -25.55 -17.76
CA GLN A 200 -13.47 -25.40 -16.31
C GLN A 200 -12.35 -24.40 -16.00
N SER A 201 -12.46 -23.20 -16.55
CA SER A 201 -11.42 -22.17 -16.44
C SER A 201 -12.00 -20.77 -16.31
N TYR A 202 -11.18 -19.84 -15.83
CA TYR A 202 -11.49 -18.43 -15.78
C TYR A 202 -10.72 -17.68 -16.85
N ARG A 203 -11.42 -16.85 -17.62
CA ARG A 203 -10.76 -15.94 -18.56
C ARG A 203 -9.96 -14.92 -17.77
N TYR A 204 -8.70 -14.73 -18.11
CA TYR A 204 -7.79 -13.81 -17.44
C TYR A 204 -7.07 -12.93 -18.45
N ARG A 205 -6.98 -11.64 -18.12
CA ARG A 205 -6.27 -10.63 -18.90
C ARG A 205 -5.30 -9.91 -17.95
N PRO A 206 -3.98 -10.00 -18.17
CA PRO A 206 -3.01 -9.22 -17.42
C PRO A 206 -3.29 -7.72 -17.62
N ARG A 207 -2.98 -6.92 -16.59
CA ARG A 207 -2.96 -5.45 -16.73
C ARG A 207 -1.96 -5.05 -17.81
N GLY A 208 -2.32 -4.04 -18.59
CA GLY A 208 -1.54 -3.46 -19.68
C GLY A 208 -1.43 -1.93 -19.55
N LEU A 209 -1.08 -1.25 -20.64
CA LEU A 209 -0.84 0.20 -20.65
C LEU A 209 -2.07 1.03 -20.25
N HIS A 210 -3.27 0.54 -20.55
CA HIS A 210 -4.52 1.28 -20.34
C HIS A 210 -5.11 1.14 -18.94
N ASP A 211 -4.62 0.19 -18.14
CA ASP A 211 -5.04 -0.09 -16.76
C ASP A 211 -3.83 -0.36 -15.84
N CYS A 212 -2.69 0.25 -16.18
CA CYS A 212 -1.52 0.28 -15.29
C CYS A 212 -1.70 1.32 -14.19
N GLU A 213 -1.13 1.06 -13.02
CA GLU A 213 -1.16 1.98 -11.88
C GLU A 213 0.16 2.72 -11.70
N PHE A 214 0.07 3.88 -11.05
CA PHE A 214 1.23 4.66 -10.65
C PHE A 214 1.95 3.95 -9.48
N PRO A 215 3.27 3.68 -9.57
CA PRO A 215 3.98 2.78 -8.66
C PRO A 215 4.33 3.40 -7.30
N TYR A 216 3.43 4.19 -6.71
CA TYR A 216 3.58 4.88 -5.43
C TYR A 216 2.24 4.99 -4.70
N GLU A 217 1.57 3.85 -4.55
CA GLU A 217 0.38 3.70 -3.74
C GLU A 217 0.63 4.07 -2.26
N PRO A 218 -0.41 4.47 -1.51
CA PRO A 218 -0.28 4.63 -0.07
C PRO A 218 0.00 3.29 0.63
N TYR A 219 0.55 3.37 1.84
CA TYR A 219 0.62 2.20 2.72
C TYR A 219 -0.47 2.27 3.80
N PRO A 220 -0.97 1.10 4.28
CA PRO A 220 -1.97 1.07 5.33
C PRO A 220 -1.38 1.25 6.72
N GLU A 221 -2.13 1.93 7.59
CA GLU A 221 -1.96 1.92 9.03
C GLU A 221 -3.27 1.53 9.72
N VAL A 222 -3.23 0.54 10.62
CA VAL A 222 -4.33 0.29 11.55
C VAL A 222 -4.26 1.32 12.67
N ILE A 223 -5.34 2.09 12.87
CA ILE A 223 -5.40 3.17 13.88
C ILE A 223 -6.24 2.82 15.10
N SER A 224 -7.14 1.85 14.97
CA SER A 224 -7.90 1.29 16.08
C SER A 224 -8.41 -0.10 15.72
N TYR A 225 -8.75 -0.88 16.74
CA TYR A 225 -9.39 -2.18 16.54
C TYR A 225 -10.44 -2.46 17.62
N GLU A 226 -11.37 -3.35 17.30
CA GLU A 226 -12.39 -3.89 18.20
C GLU A 226 -12.41 -5.42 18.05
N GLU A 227 -12.46 -6.14 19.17
CA GLU A 227 -12.70 -7.59 19.19
C GLU A 227 -14.20 -7.85 19.13
N LEU A 228 -14.64 -8.58 18.11
CA LEU A 228 -16.02 -9.00 17.95
C LEU A 228 -16.27 -10.29 18.75
N GLY A 229 -17.51 -10.48 19.24
CA GLY A 229 -17.87 -11.57 20.15
C GLY A 229 -17.71 -13.00 19.59
N ASP A 230 -17.41 -13.14 18.29
CA ASP A 230 -17.18 -14.39 17.57
C ASP A 230 -15.69 -14.64 17.26
N GLY A 231 -14.78 -13.85 17.82
CA GLY A 231 -13.34 -13.97 17.61
C GLY A 231 -12.82 -13.23 16.36
N LYS A 232 -13.71 -12.57 15.60
CA LYS A 232 -13.31 -11.67 14.53
C LYS A 232 -12.76 -10.36 15.09
N LEU A 233 -11.94 -9.70 14.29
CA LEU A 233 -11.40 -8.38 14.59
C LEU A 233 -11.93 -7.38 13.58
N LYS A 234 -12.41 -6.24 14.07
CA LYS A 234 -12.73 -5.07 13.26
C LYS A 234 -11.56 -4.10 13.37
N LEU A 235 -10.94 -3.77 12.24
CA LEU A 235 -9.78 -2.90 12.13
C LEU A 235 -10.18 -1.63 11.41
N VAL A 236 -9.85 -0.47 11.96
CA VAL A 236 -9.95 0.79 11.23
C VAL A 236 -8.60 1.08 10.58
N VAL A 237 -8.60 1.17 9.26
CA VAL A 237 -7.41 1.32 8.43
C VAL A 237 -7.40 2.70 7.78
N GLU A 238 -6.27 3.38 7.84
CA GLU A 238 -6.01 4.63 7.11
C GLU A 238 -4.93 4.42 6.06
N ALA A 239 -5.14 4.98 4.87
CA ALA A 239 -4.16 5.05 3.80
C ALA A 239 -3.26 6.27 4.02
N VAL A 240 -1.97 6.06 4.25
CA VAL A 240 -0.99 7.15 4.32
C VAL A 240 -0.32 7.30 2.97
N TRP A 241 -0.48 8.47 2.35
CA TRP A 241 0.00 8.72 0.99
C TRP A 241 1.10 9.78 0.97
N GLU A 242 2.34 9.33 0.85
CA GLU A 242 3.51 10.20 0.89
C GLU A 242 3.54 11.19 -0.28
N ILE A 243 3.16 10.74 -1.48
CA ILE A 243 3.12 11.55 -2.72
C ILE A 243 2.24 12.79 -2.56
N GLU A 244 1.13 12.66 -1.85
CA GLU A 244 0.20 13.76 -1.61
C GLU A 244 0.44 14.43 -0.24
N MET A 245 1.46 13.99 0.51
CA MET A 245 1.75 14.42 1.89
C MET A 245 0.51 14.35 2.81
N LEU A 246 -0.27 13.27 2.65
CA LEU A 246 -1.48 12.98 3.40
C LEU A 246 -1.24 11.85 4.40
N ASP A 247 -1.45 12.12 5.68
CA ASP A 247 -1.45 11.12 6.75
C ASP A 247 -2.78 10.36 6.87
N GLN A 248 -3.75 10.70 6.01
CA GLN A 248 -5.01 9.99 5.82
C GLN A 248 -5.58 10.40 4.46
N ALA A 249 -5.20 9.70 3.40
CA ALA A 249 -5.79 9.89 2.07
C ALA A 249 -7.13 9.15 1.90
N PHE A 250 -7.33 8.08 2.67
CA PHE A 250 -8.55 7.28 2.62
C PHE A 250 -8.71 6.46 3.90
N ARG A 251 -9.94 6.08 4.25
CA ARG A 251 -10.24 5.35 5.48
C ARG A 251 -11.31 4.29 5.28
N SER A 252 -11.06 3.12 5.85
CA SER A 252 -12.00 2.00 5.83
C SER A 252 -12.03 1.22 7.14
N GLU A 253 -13.08 0.44 7.31
CA GLU A 253 -13.27 -0.55 8.35
C GLU A 253 -13.17 -1.94 7.73
N LEU A 254 -12.13 -2.68 8.10
CA LEU A 254 -11.88 -4.04 7.64
C LEU A 254 -12.23 -5.04 8.75
N VAL A 255 -13.07 -6.01 8.45
CA VAL A 255 -13.33 -7.14 9.36
C VAL A 255 -12.52 -8.34 8.90
N VAL A 256 -11.78 -8.93 9.84
CA VAL A 256 -10.96 -10.12 9.62
C VAL A 256 -11.27 -11.20 10.64
N GLU A 257 -11.12 -12.45 10.22
CA GLU A 257 -11.24 -13.64 11.07
C GLU A 257 -9.84 -14.29 11.17
N PRO A 258 -9.15 -14.14 12.31
CA PRO A 258 -7.93 -14.88 12.56
C PRO A 258 -8.19 -16.38 12.66
N LEU A 259 -7.38 -17.17 11.97
CA LEU A 259 -7.48 -18.64 11.97
C LEU A 259 -6.25 -19.28 12.62
N GLU A 260 -6.35 -20.58 12.89
CA GLU A 260 -5.22 -21.38 13.37
C GLU A 260 -4.02 -21.34 12.39
N GLY A 261 -2.81 -21.46 12.94
CA GLY A 261 -1.58 -21.47 12.14
C GLY A 261 -1.23 -20.12 11.51
N GLY A 262 -1.80 -19.01 11.99
CA GLY A 262 -1.51 -17.66 11.50
C GLY A 262 -2.20 -17.31 10.19
N LYS A 263 -3.13 -18.14 9.73
CA LYS A 263 -4.00 -17.85 8.58
C LYS A 263 -5.05 -16.79 8.95
N ILE A 264 -5.68 -16.23 7.93
CA ILE A 264 -6.69 -15.19 8.04
C ILE A 264 -7.74 -15.40 6.97
N HIS A 265 -8.99 -15.10 7.31
CA HIS A 265 -10.02 -14.79 6.34
C HIS A 265 -10.39 -13.30 6.41
N TYR A 266 -10.57 -12.67 5.26
CA TYR A 266 -11.17 -11.34 5.15
C TYR A 266 -12.68 -11.51 5.03
N VAL A 267 -13.43 -10.72 5.80
CA VAL A 267 -14.88 -10.90 5.98
C VAL A 267 -15.67 -9.78 5.30
N SER A 268 -15.26 -8.53 5.52
CA SER A 268 -15.90 -7.37 4.89
C SER A 268 -15.00 -6.15 4.92
N ASN A 269 -15.23 -5.21 4.01
CA ASN A 269 -14.67 -3.86 4.07
C ASN A 269 -15.80 -2.84 3.92
N THR A 270 -15.78 -1.80 4.76
CA THR A 270 -16.72 -0.67 4.68
C THR A 270 -15.94 0.63 4.60
N ILE A 271 -16.26 1.47 3.61
CA ILE A 271 -15.63 2.77 3.43
C ILE A 271 -16.16 3.75 4.49
N LEU A 272 -15.22 4.40 5.17
CA LEU A 272 -15.51 5.43 6.16
C LEU A 272 -15.18 6.85 5.64
N SER A 273 -14.37 6.93 4.57
CA SER A 273 -14.06 8.19 3.90
C SER A 273 -15.30 8.78 3.21
N PRO A 274 -15.39 10.13 3.13
CA PRO A 274 -16.39 10.81 2.30
C PRO A 274 -16.21 10.44 0.82
N GLU A 275 -17.27 10.62 0.02
CA GLU A 275 -17.25 10.31 -1.42
C GLU A 275 -16.20 11.13 -2.19
N GLU A 276 -15.82 12.31 -1.69
CA GLU A 276 -14.80 13.18 -2.29
C GLU A 276 -13.36 12.62 -2.18
N ASP A 277 -13.12 11.73 -1.21
CA ASP A 277 -11.82 11.07 -1.06
C ASP A 277 -11.76 9.90 -2.04
N GLU A 278 -11.38 10.16 -3.29
CA GLU A 278 -11.22 9.11 -4.30
C GLU A 278 -9.84 8.42 -4.19
N PRO A 279 -9.76 7.07 -4.28
CA PRO A 279 -8.51 6.33 -4.24
C PRO A 279 -7.74 6.45 -5.57
N ARG A 280 -7.22 7.64 -5.86
CA ARG A 280 -6.59 8.03 -7.13
C ARG A 280 -5.35 7.20 -7.53
N TRP A 281 -4.80 6.41 -6.61
CA TRP A 281 -3.70 5.47 -6.89
C TRP A 281 -4.16 4.18 -7.58
N TYR A 282 -5.46 3.84 -7.51
CA TYR A 282 -5.99 2.61 -8.08
C TYR A 282 -6.67 2.87 -9.43
N VAL A 283 -6.35 2.04 -10.41
CA VAL A 283 -6.99 2.07 -11.74
C VAL A 283 -7.75 0.76 -11.92
N PRO A 284 -9.09 0.78 -12.11
CA PRO A 284 -9.85 -0.43 -12.38
C PRO A 284 -9.36 -1.14 -13.64
N ARG A 285 -9.38 -2.48 -13.64
CA ARG A 285 -9.18 -3.25 -14.87
C ARG A 285 -10.21 -2.88 -15.93
N LEU A 286 -9.80 -2.96 -17.19
CA LEU A 286 -10.69 -2.70 -18.31
C LEU A 286 -11.91 -3.62 -18.30
N THR A 287 -13.08 -3.04 -18.59
CA THR A 287 -14.27 -3.83 -18.94
C THR A 287 -14.07 -4.54 -20.28
N ASP A 288 -14.96 -5.48 -20.61
CA ASP A 288 -14.92 -6.15 -21.91
C ASP A 288 -15.03 -5.19 -23.09
N GLU A 289 -15.82 -4.12 -22.96
CA GLU A 289 -15.95 -3.11 -24.00
C GLU A 289 -14.66 -2.30 -24.14
N GLN A 290 -14.14 -1.76 -23.05
CA GLN A 290 -12.90 -0.98 -23.03
C GLN A 290 -11.69 -1.79 -23.52
N TRP A 291 -11.63 -3.08 -23.17
CA TRP A 291 -10.55 -3.95 -23.61
C TRP A 291 -10.58 -4.16 -25.12
N ARG A 292 -11.77 -4.36 -25.72
CA ARG A 292 -11.91 -4.47 -27.18
C ARG A 292 -11.54 -3.16 -27.86
N GLU A 293 -12.02 -2.02 -27.37
CA GLU A 293 -11.66 -0.71 -27.92
C GLU A 293 -10.15 -0.43 -27.90
N ALA A 294 -9.45 -0.95 -26.89
CA ALA A 294 -8.01 -0.77 -26.74
C ALA A 294 -7.16 -1.72 -27.61
N TYR A 295 -7.63 -2.97 -27.84
CA TYR A 295 -6.79 -4.04 -28.38
C TYR A 295 -7.35 -4.81 -29.59
N GLU A 296 -8.60 -4.57 -30.01
CA GLU A 296 -9.24 -5.16 -31.21
C GLU A 296 -9.53 -4.11 -32.29
#